data_AF-A0A8S4QG56-F1
#
_entry.id   AF-A0A8S4QG56-F1
#
_cell.length_a   1.000
_cell.length_b   1.000
_cell.length_c   1.000
_cell.angle_alpha   90.00
_cell.angle_beta   90.00
_cell.angle_gamma   90.00
#
_symmetry.space_group_name_H-M   'P 1'
#
loop_
_entity.id
_entity.type
_entity.pdbx_description
1 polymer ?
#
loop_
_entity_poly.entity_id
_entity_poly.type
_entity_poly.pdbx_seq_one_letter_code
_entity_poly.pdbx_strand_id
1 'polypeptide(L)'
;MTLEIEQLEVTQRQICRRIQFLPKNSSNPTSIMPLGIMPIQMKIMYDRLLMFFGILCLPMNNIYKQLMLLRLTQIVTCSLPSWNSPISRMWQCVQRFNLEEAVIEMLTSAIFPTKPAWKLKIRDLIGCEIRRDFRTTSSMYNRHEICQNICDISETSAGLMKPTAWWTLSRLKPELLIPCKNIMRLATDCHDLRVKNSGINCICVLCDLFEIETIDHFLNSCNAYSDEHAKLTLITRKYINAYSRTSVLFAFNEVNVDTEDMIEISKIILSMTNKRSRMMRAYVGNTGCS
;
A
#
# COMPACT_ATOMS: atom_id res chain seq x y z
N MET A 1 13.06 -2.73 -23.13
CA MET A 1 13.17 -2.50 -21.68
C MET A 1 11.84 -2.11 -21.03
N THR A 2 11.02 -1.22 -21.62
CA THR A 2 9.70 -0.87 -21.03
C THR A 2 8.78 -2.09 -20.92
N LEU A 3 8.67 -2.90 -21.98
CA LEU A 3 7.82 -4.09 -22.01
C LEU A 3 8.20 -5.16 -20.95
N GLU A 4 9.50 -5.41 -20.75
CA GLU A 4 9.97 -6.41 -19.78
C GLU A 4 9.67 -5.97 -18.33
N ILE A 5 9.86 -4.69 -18.02
CA ILE A 5 9.55 -4.15 -16.69
C ILE A 5 8.04 -4.21 -16.44
N GLU A 6 7.21 -3.90 -17.44
CA GLU A 6 5.76 -4.02 -17.33
C GLU A 6 5.31 -5.46 -17.05
N GLN A 7 5.92 -6.46 -17.71
CA GLN A 7 5.64 -7.87 -17.44
C GLN A 7 6.05 -8.28 -16.01
N LEU A 8 7.19 -7.78 -15.52
CA LEU A 8 7.61 -8.01 -14.14
C LEU A 8 6.66 -7.35 -13.13
N GLU A 9 6.17 -6.13 -13.39
CA GLU A 9 5.17 -5.44 -12.56
C GLU A 9 3.83 -6.19 -12.55
N VAL A 10 3.38 -6.71 -13.70
CA VAL A 10 2.21 -7.59 -13.77
C VAL A 10 2.41 -8.84 -12.91
N THR A 11 3.57 -9.48 -13.01
CA THR A 11 3.90 -10.68 -12.24
C THR A 11 3.95 -10.39 -10.74
N GLN A 12 4.60 -9.28 -10.33
CA GLN A 12 4.64 -8.82 -8.95
C GLN A 12 3.23 -8.63 -8.40
N ARG A 13 2.35 -7.93 -9.13
CA ARG A 13 0.94 -7.75 -8.74
C ARG A 13 0.20 -9.07 -8.59
N GLN A 14 0.40 -10.03 -9.50
CA GLN A 14 -0.24 -11.34 -9.40
C GLN A 14 0.23 -12.12 -8.15
N ILE A 15 1.52 -12.09 -7.84
CA ILE A 15 2.08 -12.68 -6.62
C ILE A 15 1.47 -12.01 -5.39
N CYS A 16 1.43 -10.68 -5.37
CA CYS A 16 0.88 -9.94 -4.24
C CYS A 16 -0.61 -10.25 -4.04
N ARG A 17 -1.42 -10.30 -5.12
CA ARG A 17 -2.83 -10.74 -5.04
C ARG A 17 -2.95 -12.14 -4.43
N ARG A 18 -2.10 -13.09 -4.83
CA ARG A 18 -2.10 -14.47 -4.27
C ARG A 18 -1.77 -14.48 -2.79
N ILE A 19 -0.75 -13.72 -2.37
CA ILE A 19 -0.38 -13.58 -0.94
C ILE A 19 -1.57 -13.04 -0.16
N GLN A 20 -2.27 -12.03 -0.69
CA GLN A 20 -3.38 -11.35 -0.04
C GLN A 20 -4.75 -12.03 -0.23
N PHE A 21 -4.84 -13.12 -1.01
CA PHE A 21 -6.10 -13.79 -1.38
C PHE A 21 -7.11 -12.85 -2.07
N LEU A 22 -6.59 -11.88 -2.84
CA LEU A 22 -7.42 -10.96 -3.60
C LEU A 22 -7.90 -11.60 -4.92
N PRO A 23 -9.13 -11.29 -5.37
CA PRO A 23 -9.63 -11.68 -6.69
C PRO A 23 -8.72 -11.21 -7.82
N LYS A 24 -8.73 -11.93 -8.96
CA LYS A 24 -7.91 -11.56 -10.15
C LYS A 24 -8.24 -10.15 -10.70
N ASN A 25 -9.48 -9.70 -10.54
CA ASN A 25 -9.98 -8.40 -10.96
C ASN A 25 -9.84 -7.29 -9.89
N SER A 26 -9.17 -7.58 -8.76
CA SER A 26 -8.81 -6.53 -7.79
C SER A 26 -7.97 -5.44 -8.45
N SER A 27 -8.20 -4.21 -8.01
CA SER A 27 -7.47 -3.04 -8.51
C SER A 27 -5.96 -3.24 -8.31
N ASN A 28 -5.16 -2.70 -9.25
CA ASN A 28 -3.70 -2.77 -9.14
C ASN A 28 -3.15 -2.17 -7.84
N PRO A 29 -3.56 -0.95 -7.39
CA PRO A 29 -3.00 -0.34 -6.20
C PRO A 29 -3.23 -1.16 -4.90
N THR A 30 -4.40 -1.78 -4.74
CA THR A 30 -4.74 -2.59 -3.56
C THR A 30 -3.88 -3.84 -3.42
N SER A 31 -3.31 -4.33 -4.52
CA SER A 31 -2.47 -5.53 -4.50
C SER A 31 -1.08 -5.29 -3.91
N ILE A 32 -0.50 -4.10 -4.05
CA ILE A 32 0.90 -3.85 -3.68
C ILE A 32 0.99 -3.12 -2.32
N MET A 33 0.19 -2.07 -2.17
CA MET A 33 0.37 -1.09 -1.10
C MET A 33 0.21 -1.65 0.31
N PRO A 34 -0.78 -2.53 0.59
CA PRO A 34 -0.89 -3.09 1.93
C PRO A 34 0.31 -3.91 2.37
N LEU A 35 1.01 -4.54 1.43
CA LEU A 35 2.21 -5.33 1.74
C LEU A 35 3.46 -4.46 1.93
N GLY A 36 3.37 -3.14 1.72
CA GLY A 36 4.52 -2.26 1.75
C GLY A 36 5.55 -2.55 0.65
N ILE A 37 5.11 -3.18 -0.45
CA ILE A 37 6.02 -3.59 -1.51
C ILE A 37 6.24 -2.38 -2.43
N MET A 38 7.51 -2.14 -2.77
CA MET A 38 7.86 -1.11 -3.74
C MET A 38 7.63 -1.64 -5.17
N PRO A 39 6.98 -0.87 -6.06
CA PRO A 39 6.94 -1.19 -7.49
C PRO A 39 8.37 -1.38 -8.03
N ILE A 40 8.57 -2.37 -8.88
CA ILE A 40 9.87 -2.71 -9.49
C ILE A 40 10.49 -1.49 -10.18
N GLN A 41 9.68 -0.72 -10.91
CA GLN A 41 10.15 0.50 -11.58
C GLN A 41 10.75 1.50 -10.59
N MET A 42 10.10 1.69 -9.43
CA MET A 42 10.57 2.60 -8.38
C MET A 42 11.80 2.05 -7.67
N LYS A 43 11.91 0.72 -7.51
CA LYS A 43 13.12 0.07 -6.97
C LYS A 43 14.32 0.27 -7.87
N ILE A 44 14.13 0.16 -9.19
CA ILE A 44 15.18 0.41 -10.18
C ILE A 44 15.63 1.88 -10.10
N MET A 45 14.70 2.83 -9.98
CA MET A 45 15.05 4.25 -9.82
C MET A 45 15.80 4.52 -8.52
N TYR A 46 15.36 3.93 -7.41
CA TYR A 46 16.05 4.00 -6.12
C TYR A 46 17.51 3.52 -6.23
N ASP A 47 17.72 2.34 -6.82
CA ASP A 47 19.07 1.79 -6.98
C ASP A 47 19.93 2.64 -7.93
N ARG A 48 19.34 3.19 -9.00
CA ARG A 48 20.05 4.11 -9.91
C ARG A 48 20.51 5.37 -9.19
N LEU A 49 19.66 5.99 -8.36
CA LEU A 49 20.04 7.20 -7.61
C LEU A 49 21.11 6.91 -6.56
N LEU A 50 21.06 5.76 -5.90
CA LEU A 50 22.10 5.35 -4.96
C LEU A 50 23.42 5.02 -5.67
N MET A 51 23.37 4.38 -6.84
CA MET A 51 24.57 4.11 -7.64
C MET A 51 25.18 5.40 -8.18
N PHE A 52 24.34 6.32 -8.68
CA PHE A 52 24.75 7.65 -9.13
C PHE A 52 25.54 8.37 -8.04
N PHE A 53 24.96 8.46 -6.84
CA PHE A 53 25.61 9.06 -5.68
C PHE A 53 26.89 8.31 -5.27
N GLY A 54 26.83 6.97 -5.25
CA GLY A 54 27.98 6.13 -4.92
C GLY A 54 29.20 6.38 -5.80
N ILE A 55 28.99 6.58 -7.11
CA ILE A 55 30.05 6.92 -8.07
C ILE A 55 30.60 8.32 -7.80
N LEU A 56 29.73 9.31 -7.52
CA LEU A 56 30.16 10.67 -7.21
C LEU A 56 30.99 10.77 -5.93
N CYS A 57 30.75 9.89 -4.95
CA CYS A 57 31.54 9.83 -3.72
C CYS A 57 32.90 9.13 -3.85
N LEU A 58 33.23 8.54 -5.00
CA LEU A 58 34.53 7.89 -5.17
C LEU A 58 35.70 8.90 -5.14
N PRO A 59 36.94 8.46 -4.91
CA PRO A 59 38.12 9.30 -5.08
C PRO A 59 38.29 9.79 -6.53
N MET A 60 38.92 10.96 -6.73
CA MET A 60 39.08 11.57 -8.08
C MET A 60 39.98 10.77 -9.02
N ASN A 61 40.83 9.87 -8.51
CA ASN A 61 41.63 8.97 -9.34
C ASN A 61 40.83 7.76 -9.87
N ASN A 62 39.56 7.61 -9.47
CA ASN A 62 38.70 6.55 -9.97
C ASN A 62 38.14 6.90 -11.35
N ILE A 63 38.38 6.02 -12.34
CA ILE A 63 37.97 6.23 -13.74
C ILE A 63 36.45 6.40 -13.90
N TYR A 64 35.64 5.71 -13.10
CA TYR A 64 34.17 5.82 -13.19
C TYR A 64 33.69 7.19 -12.73
N LYS A 65 34.31 7.77 -11.70
CA LYS A 65 34.00 9.14 -11.27
C LYS A 65 34.42 10.16 -12.31
N GLN A 66 35.63 10.06 -12.84
CA GLN A 66 36.12 10.96 -13.89
C GLN A 66 35.19 10.95 -15.11
N LEU A 67 34.79 9.75 -15.56
CA LEU A 67 33.85 9.60 -16.66
C LEU A 67 32.47 10.18 -16.32
N MET A 68 31.95 9.91 -15.11
CA MET A 68 30.68 10.47 -14.65
C MET A 68 30.70 11.99 -14.66
N LEU A 69 31.74 12.61 -14.10
CA LEU A 69 31.91 14.06 -14.07
C LEU A 69 31.98 14.65 -15.47
N LEU A 70 32.85 14.12 -16.34
CA LEU A 70 32.97 14.58 -17.73
C LEU A 70 31.63 14.55 -18.46
N ARG A 71 30.88 13.45 -18.34
CA ARG A 71 29.58 13.30 -19.01
C ARG A 71 28.50 14.16 -18.37
N LEU A 72 28.48 14.31 -17.05
CA LEU A 72 27.54 15.21 -16.38
C LEU A 72 27.78 16.66 -16.76
N THR A 73 29.03 17.12 -16.80
CA THR A 73 29.35 18.47 -17.28
C THR A 73 28.81 18.67 -18.68
N GLN A 74 29.05 17.75 -19.61
CA GLN A 74 28.50 17.81 -20.97
C GLN A 74 26.96 17.89 -20.99
N ILE A 75 26.28 17.09 -20.17
CA ILE A 75 24.82 17.07 -20.09
C ILE A 75 24.29 18.41 -19.55
N VAL A 76 24.90 18.94 -18.50
CA VAL A 76 24.46 20.18 -17.83
C VAL A 76 24.76 21.42 -18.68
N THR A 77 25.90 21.48 -19.36
CA THR A 77 26.33 22.70 -20.07
C THR A 77 25.89 22.76 -21.52
N CYS A 78 25.78 21.62 -22.22
CA CYS A 78 25.64 21.62 -23.68
C CYS A 78 24.22 21.37 -24.16
N SER A 79 23.23 21.20 -23.28
CA SER A 79 21.82 20.94 -23.63
C SER A 79 21.64 19.92 -24.77
N LEU A 80 22.52 18.90 -24.81
CA LEU A 80 22.63 18.02 -25.97
C LEU A 80 21.39 17.12 -26.10
N PRO A 81 20.90 16.89 -27.33
CA PRO A 81 19.73 16.07 -27.55
C PRO A 81 20.00 14.61 -27.16
N SER A 82 19.15 14.08 -26.27
CA SER A 82 18.83 12.66 -26.07
C SER A 82 19.97 11.63 -26.17
N TRP A 83 21.07 11.83 -25.43
CA TRP A 83 22.08 10.78 -25.32
C TRP A 83 21.50 9.55 -24.60
N ASN A 84 21.40 8.44 -25.31
CA ASN A 84 20.98 7.16 -24.74
C ASN A 84 22.17 6.48 -24.04
N SER A 85 22.69 7.11 -22.97
CA SER A 85 23.79 6.57 -22.16
C SER A 85 23.32 6.18 -20.76
N PRO A 86 24.01 5.25 -20.06
CA PRO A 86 23.69 4.92 -18.68
C PRO A 86 23.73 6.14 -17.74
N ILE A 87 24.69 7.06 -17.94
CA ILE A 87 24.84 8.29 -17.16
C ILE A 87 23.67 9.25 -17.42
N SER A 88 23.29 9.42 -18.69
CA SER A 88 22.12 10.21 -19.06
C SER A 88 20.83 9.66 -18.44
N ARG A 89 20.63 8.34 -18.43
CA ARG A 89 19.48 7.72 -17.75
C ARG A 89 19.49 7.90 -16.23
N MET A 90 20.66 7.91 -15.60
CA MET A 90 20.77 8.25 -14.17
C MET A 90 20.44 9.73 -13.93
N TRP A 91 20.95 10.62 -14.79
CA TRP A 91 20.64 12.04 -14.72
C TRP A 91 19.12 12.28 -14.88
N GLN A 92 18.46 11.65 -15.85
CA GLN A 92 17.00 11.71 -15.98
C GLN A 92 16.27 11.26 -14.70
N CYS A 93 16.82 10.30 -13.94
CA CYS A 93 16.27 9.96 -12.62
C CYS A 93 16.47 11.11 -11.62
N VAL A 94 17.65 11.74 -11.59
CA VAL A 94 17.91 12.94 -10.76
C VAL A 94 16.89 14.04 -11.08
N GLN A 95 16.65 14.32 -12.37
CA GLN A 95 15.67 15.33 -12.81
C GLN A 95 14.24 14.96 -12.40
N ARG A 96 13.84 13.69 -12.58
CA ARG A 96 12.49 13.22 -12.22
C ARG A 96 12.15 13.47 -10.74
N PHE A 97 13.15 13.38 -9.85
CA PHE A 97 12.96 13.62 -8.41
C PHE A 97 13.39 15.03 -7.97
N ASN A 98 13.58 15.97 -8.91
CA ASN A 98 13.99 17.36 -8.67
C ASN A 98 15.26 17.45 -7.80
N LEU A 99 16.25 16.61 -8.10
CA LEU A 99 17.53 16.55 -7.37
C LEU A 99 18.67 17.29 -8.08
N GLU A 100 18.38 18.00 -9.17
CA GLU A 100 19.40 18.65 -10.02
C GLU A 100 20.23 19.66 -9.23
N GLU A 101 19.58 20.58 -8.53
CA GLU A 101 20.24 21.63 -7.74
C GLU A 101 21.15 21.03 -6.66
N ALA A 102 20.66 20.03 -5.94
CA ALA A 102 21.44 19.34 -4.91
C ALA A 102 22.68 18.65 -5.51
N VAL A 103 22.57 18.06 -6.70
CA VAL A 103 23.73 17.46 -7.38
C VAL A 103 24.69 18.52 -7.87
N ILE A 104 24.22 19.60 -8.48
CA ILE A 104 25.07 20.70 -8.93
C ILE A 104 25.84 21.31 -7.74
N GLU A 105 25.18 21.53 -6.61
CA GLU A 105 25.82 21.99 -5.37
C GLU A 105 26.90 21.03 -4.87
N MET A 106 26.64 19.72 -4.87
CA MET A 106 27.65 18.71 -4.52
C MET A 106 28.86 18.74 -5.47
N LEU A 107 28.63 18.99 -6.75
CA LEU A 107 29.68 19.06 -7.77
C LEU A 107 30.53 20.32 -7.64
N THR A 108 29.93 21.46 -7.31
CA THR A 108 30.64 22.75 -7.20
C THR A 108 31.35 22.91 -5.86
N SER A 109 30.71 22.48 -4.76
CA SER A 109 31.28 22.60 -3.41
C SER A 109 32.22 21.45 -3.03
N ALA A 110 32.14 20.32 -3.73
CA ALA A 110 32.75 19.04 -3.35
C ALA A 110 32.32 18.55 -1.94
N ILE A 111 31.24 19.09 -1.37
CA ILE A 111 30.66 18.65 -0.10
C ILE A 111 29.56 17.65 -0.40
N PHE A 112 29.72 16.42 0.09
CA PHE A 112 28.74 15.35 -0.09
C PHE A 112 28.05 15.02 1.23
N PRO A 113 26.72 14.82 1.23
CA PRO A 113 26.03 14.29 2.41
C PRO A 113 26.57 12.90 2.76
N THR A 114 26.35 12.46 4.01
CA THR A 114 26.70 11.09 4.37
C THR A 114 25.82 10.09 3.60
N LYS A 115 26.36 8.90 3.29
CA LYS A 115 25.60 7.84 2.59
C LYS A 115 24.26 7.50 3.28
N PRO A 116 24.17 7.41 4.64
CA PRO A 116 22.89 7.21 5.31
C PRO A 116 21.90 8.36 5.10
N ALA A 117 22.36 9.62 5.20
CA ALA A 117 21.50 10.80 5.00
C ALA A 117 20.97 10.86 3.56
N TRP A 118 21.82 10.61 2.57
CA TRP A 118 21.39 10.56 1.16
C TRP A 118 20.39 9.43 0.92
N LYS A 119 20.68 8.23 1.43
CA LYS A 119 19.78 7.07 1.31
C LYS A 119 18.40 7.34 1.90
N LEU A 120 18.33 8.06 3.03
CA LEU A 120 17.08 8.48 3.64
C LEU A 120 16.34 9.48 2.75
N LYS A 121 17.01 10.54 2.27
CA LYS A 121 16.43 11.53 1.34
C LYS A 121 15.85 10.88 0.08
N ILE A 122 16.60 9.99 -0.58
CA ILE A 122 16.13 9.28 -1.78
C ILE A 122 14.92 8.38 -1.47
N ARG A 123 14.94 7.70 -0.32
CA ARG A 123 13.82 6.86 0.13
C ARG A 123 12.56 7.68 0.32
N ASP A 124 12.67 8.85 0.95
CA ASP A 124 11.52 9.72 1.21
C ASP A 124 10.92 10.26 -0.09
N LEU A 125 11.76 10.71 -1.02
CA LEU A 125 11.33 11.18 -2.36
C LEU A 125 10.59 10.09 -3.14
N ILE A 126 11.15 8.87 -3.18
CA ILE A 126 10.50 7.75 -3.87
C ILE A 126 9.22 7.32 -3.16
N GLY A 127 9.20 7.34 -1.83
CA GLY A 127 7.99 7.09 -1.04
C GLY A 127 6.89 8.09 -1.38
N CYS A 128 7.22 9.38 -1.49
CA CYS A 128 6.27 10.43 -1.87
C CYS A 128 5.69 10.19 -3.26
N GLU A 129 6.53 9.83 -4.23
CA GLU A 129 6.09 9.52 -5.60
C GLU A 129 5.15 8.32 -5.65
N ILE A 130 5.50 7.21 -4.97
CA ILE A 130 4.64 6.01 -4.92
C ILE A 130 3.29 6.34 -4.29
N ARG A 131 3.27 7.11 -3.20
CA ARG A 131 2.02 7.55 -2.54
C ARG A 131 1.17 8.42 -3.46
N ARG A 132 1.79 9.35 -4.18
CA ARG A 132 1.12 10.19 -5.16
C ARG A 132 0.47 9.34 -6.26
N ASP A 133 1.23 8.43 -6.86
CA ASP A 133 0.73 7.50 -7.88
C ASP A 133 -0.41 6.62 -7.33
N PHE A 134 -0.28 6.16 -6.08
CA PHE A 134 -1.33 5.39 -5.42
C PHE A 134 -2.61 6.19 -5.19
N ARG A 135 -2.53 7.43 -4.69
CA ARG A 135 -3.70 8.28 -4.47
C ARG A 135 -4.39 8.59 -5.79
N THR A 136 -3.62 8.95 -6.82
CA THR A 136 -4.14 9.22 -8.17
C THR A 136 -4.79 8.00 -8.79
N THR A 137 -4.17 6.82 -8.70
CA THR A 137 -4.77 5.59 -9.25
C THR A 137 -5.95 5.12 -8.42
N SER A 138 -5.92 5.28 -7.10
CA SER A 138 -7.00 4.86 -6.21
C SER A 138 -8.22 5.76 -6.32
N SER A 139 -8.07 7.07 -6.56
CA SER A 139 -9.19 7.99 -6.75
C SER A 139 -10.00 7.70 -8.02
N MET A 140 -9.39 7.04 -9.01
CA MET A 140 -10.11 6.53 -10.19
C MET A 140 -11.09 5.40 -9.86
N TYR A 141 -11.01 4.84 -8.65
CA TYR A 141 -11.92 3.82 -8.15
C TYR A 141 -12.70 4.40 -6.97
N ASN A 142 -14.00 4.68 -7.18
CA ASN A 142 -14.92 5.25 -6.18
C ASN A 142 -15.06 4.43 -4.86
N ARG A 143 -14.29 3.35 -4.67
CA ARG A 143 -14.48 2.32 -3.63
C ARG A 143 -13.26 2.07 -2.74
N HIS A 144 -12.18 2.84 -2.89
CA HIS A 144 -10.96 2.61 -2.12
C HIS A 144 -10.72 3.62 -0.99
N GLU A 145 -11.71 4.38 -0.53
CA GLU A 145 -11.52 5.36 0.55
C GLU A 145 -10.92 4.71 1.82
N ILE A 146 -11.42 3.53 2.21
CA ILE A 146 -10.87 2.78 3.35
C ILE A 146 -9.43 2.37 3.09
N CYS A 147 -9.13 1.83 1.90
CA CYS A 147 -7.78 1.43 1.52
C CYS A 147 -6.82 2.62 1.45
N GLN A 148 -7.28 3.78 0.99
CA GLN A 148 -6.50 5.02 0.95
C GLN A 148 -6.13 5.44 2.36
N ASN A 149 -7.11 5.51 3.27
CA ASN A 149 -6.86 5.89 4.65
C ASN A 149 -5.89 4.95 5.37
N ILE A 150 -5.98 3.63 5.15
CA ILE A 150 -5.06 2.65 5.74
C ILE A 150 -3.63 2.85 5.22
N CYS A 151 -3.48 3.19 3.94
CA CYS A 151 -2.16 3.34 3.32
C CYS A 151 -1.54 4.74 3.60
N ASP A 152 -2.36 5.78 3.66
CA ASP A 152 -1.94 7.16 3.91
C ASP A 152 -1.44 7.33 5.36
N ILE A 153 -1.98 6.62 6.34
CA ILE A 153 -1.59 6.84 7.75
C ILE A 153 -0.19 6.29 8.10
N SER A 154 0.38 5.47 7.21
CA SER A 154 1.81 5.12 7.23
C SER A 154 2.76 6.32 6.97
N GLU A 155 2.22 7.50 6.65
CA GLU A 155 2.93 8.76 6.39
C GLU A 155 3.73 9.33 7.54
N THR A 156 3.38 9.01 8.78
CA THR A 156 3.95 9.66 9.97
C THR A 156 5.42 9.30 10.25
N SER A 157 6.01 8.37 9.49
CA SER A 157 7.43 8.05 9.59
C SER A 157 8.10 8.13 8.22
N ALA A 158 8.98 9.12 8.04
CA ALA A 158 9.90 9.26 6.90
C ALA A 158 10.52 7.88 6.57
N GLY A 159 10.09 7.28 5.47
CA GLY A 159 10.35 5.86 5.25
C GLY A 159 9.75 5.27 3.99
N LEU A 160 10.34 4.14 3.62
CA LEU A 160 9.87 3.24 2.59
C LEU A 160 8.44 2.79 2.94
N MET A 161 7.66 2.44 1.93
CA MET A 161 6.39 1.74 2.14
C MET A 161 6.55 0.61 3.16
N LYS A 162 5.78 0.66 4.24
CA LYS A 162 5.76 -0.39 5.27
C LYS A 162 4.53 -1.28 5.03
N PRO A 163 4.63 -2.59 5.32
CA PRO A 163 3.45 -3.43 5.39
C PRO A 163 2.47 -2.85 6.41
N THR A 164 1.17 -3.03 6.18
CA THR A 164 0.16 -2.65 7.16
C THR A 164 0.37 -3.41 8.47
N ALA A 165 -0.14 -2.82 9.54
CA ALA A 165 -0.52 -3.45 10.80
C ALA A 165 -0.75 -4.96 10.71
N TRP A 166 -1.76 -5.35 9.93
CA TRP A 166 -2.23 -6.72 9.79
C TRP A 166 -1.23 -7.65 9.12
N TRP A 167 -0.46 -7.14 8.16
CA TRP A 167 0.63 -7.90 7.54
C TRP A 167 1.83 -8.03 8.47
N THR A 168 2.11 -7.02 9.27
CA THR A 168 3.14 -7.09 10.32
C THR A 168 2.74 -8.11 11.40
N LEU A 169 1.49 -8.07 11.87
CA LEU A 169 0.94 -9.00 12.85
C LEU A 169 0.98 -10.45 12.34
N SER A 170 0.51 -10.72 11.11
CA SER A 170 0.51 -12.08 10.56
C SER A 170 1.91 -12.65 10.33
N ARG A 171 2.94 -11.79 10.17
CA ARG A 171 4.33 -12.22 10.16
C ARG A 171 4.85 -12.61 11.54
N LEU A 172 4.40 -11.92 12.59
CA LEU A 172 4.76 -12.22 13.98
C LEU A 172 4.00 -13.43 14.53
N LYS A 173 2.73 -13.58 14.17
CA LYS A 173 1.80 -14.64 14.61
C LYS A 173 1.15 -15.32 13.38
N PRO A 174 1.82 -16.30 12.74
CA PRO A 174 1.38 -16.92 11.48
C PRO A 174 -0.02 -17.56 11.52
N GLU A 175 -0.48 -17.99 12.70
CA GLU A 175 -1.83 -18.50 12.93
C GLU A 175 -2.93 -17.48 12.64
N LEU A 176 -2.60 -16.18 12.67
CA LEU A 176 -3.53 -15.08 12.37
C LEU A 176 -3.56 -14.70 10.89
N LEU A 177 -2.85 -15.42 10.03
CA LEU A 177 -2.78 -15.12 8.60
C LEU A 177 -4.16 -15.08 7.94
N ILE A 178 -5.07 -16.02 8.27
CA ILE A 178 -6.43 -16.06 7.72
C ILE A 178 -7.27 -14.86 8.22
N PRO A 179 -7.37 -14.57 9.53
CA PRO A 179 -7.99 -13.35 10.03
C PRO A 179 -7.48 -12.07 9.36
N CYS A 180 -6.16 -11.88 9.31
CA CYS A 180 -5.54 -10.70 8.71
C CYS A 180 -5.87 -10.57 7.22
N LYS A 181 -5.92 -11.68 6.48
CA LYS A 181 -6.36 -11.68 5.07
C LYS A 181 -7.81 -11.23 4.92
N ASN A 182 -8.71 -11.69 5.78
CA ASN A 182 -10.13 -11.28 5.72
C ASN A 182 -10.28 -9.79 6.01
N ILE A 183 -9.57 -9.28 7.00
CA ILE A 183 -9.48 -7.85 7.28
C ILE A 183 -8.99 -7.10 6.04
N MET A 184 -7.91 -7.56 5.41
CA MET A 184 -7.38 -6.90 4.22
C MET A 184 -8.35 -6.93 3.05
N ARG A 185 -9.06 -8.04 2.83
CA ARG A 185 -10.12 -8.12 1.81
C ARG A 185 -11.25 -7.14 2.08
N LEU A 186 -11.62 -6.94 3.35
CA LEU A 186 -12.61 -5.93 3.74
C LEU A 186 -12.09 -4.52 3.43
N ALA A 187 -10.88 -4.21 3.86
CA ALA A 187 -10.22 -2.92 3.65
C ALA A 187 -10.07 -2.53 2.17
N THR A 188 -9.84 -3.51 1.29
CA THR A 188 -9.65 -3.27 -0.15
C THR A 188 -10.93 -3.42 -0.99
N ASP A 189 -12.11 -3.48 -0.36
CA ASP A 189 -13.43 -3.75 -1.01
C ASP A 189 -13.39 -5.01 -1.91
N CYS A 190 -12.55 -5.99 -1.56
CA CYS A 190 -12.39 -7.28 -2.24
C CYS A 190 -13.08 -8.44 -1.48
N HIS A 191 -14.08 -8.07 -0.69
CA HIS A 191 -14.87 -8.97 0.16
C HIS A 191 -16.13 -9.49 -0.57
N ASP A 192 -16.70 -10.58 -0.05
CA ASP A 192 -17.92 -11.17 -0.59
C ASP A 192 -19.20 -10.58 0.03
N LEU A 193 -19.10 -9.44 0.74
CA LEU A 193 -20.27 -8.70 1.27
C LEU A 193 -21.22 -8.26 0.14
N ARG A 194 -20.69 -8.11 -1.07
CA ARG A 194 -21.46 -7.70 -2.25
C ARG A 194 -21.56 -8.84 -3.26
N VAL A 195 -22.42 -9.82 -3.01
CA VAL A 195 -22.75 -10.82 -4.03
C VAL A 195 -23.46 -10.09 -5.17
N LYS A 196 -22.79 -9.98 -6.32
CA LYS A 196 -23.28 -9.28 -7.51
C LYS A 196 -24.44 -10.05 -8.15
N ASN A 197 -25.63 -9.94 -7.58
CA ASN A 197 -26.85 -10.24 -8.31
C ASN A 197 -27.29 -8.96 -9.04
N SER A 198 -26.95 -8.89 -10.33
CA SER A 198 -27.72 -8.14 -11.35
C SER A 198 -28.20 -6.72 -11.00
N GLY A 199 -27.33 -5.86 -10.45
CA GLY A 199 -27.58 -4.41 -10.37
C GLY A 199 -28.48 -3.93 -9.22
N ILE A 200 -28.91 -4.81 -8.32
CA ILE A 200 -29.65 -4.43 -7.11
C ILE A 200 -28.64 -4.26 -5.97
N ASN A 201 -28.80 -3.21 -5.16
CA ASN A 201 -27.99 -3.02 -3.95
C ASN A 201 -28.01 -4.30 -3.11
N CYS A 202 -26.84 -4.80 -2.72
CA CYS A 202 -26.73 -6.03 -1.94
C CYS A 202 -27.39 -5.80 -0.57
N ILE A 203 -28.59 -6.34 -0.38
CA ILE A 203 -29.28 -6.31 0.90
C ILE A 203 -28.60 -7.29 1.84
N CYS A 204 -28.42 -6.92 3.10
CA CYS A 204 -27.88 -7.81 4.12
C CYS A 204 -28.85 -8.97 4.35
N VAL A 205 -28.38 -10.20 4.17
CA VAL A 205 -29.17 -11.42 4.36
C VAL A 205 -29.27 -11.87 5.82
N LEU A 206 -28.65 -11.12 6.73
CA LEU A 206 -28.50 -11.49 8.14
C LEU A 206 -29.42 -10.69 9.05
N CYS A 207 -29.70 -9.44 8.69
CA CYS A 207 -30.61 -8.59 9.43
C CYS A 207 -31.99 -8.62 8.77
N ASP A 208 -33.03 -8.63 9.58
CA ASP A 208 -34.43 -8.59 9.12
C ASP A 208 -34.84 -7.20 8.58
N LEU A 209 -33.90 -6.25 8.52
CA LEU A 209 -34.15 -4.83 8.23
C LEU A 209 -33.96 -4.48 6.75
N PHE A 210 -33.56 -5.44 5.90
CA PHE A 210 -33.31 -5.24 4.47
C PHE A 210 -32.35 -4.08 4.15
N GLU A 211 -31.41 -3.76 5.06
CA GLU A 211 -30.42 -2.70 4.86
C GLU A 211 -29.38 -3.08 3.80
N ILE A 212 -28.76 -2.08 3.17
CA ILE A 212 -27.66 -2.30 2.21
C ILE A 212 -26.43 -2.82 2.98
N GLU A 213 -25.92 -3.98 2.59
CA GLU A 213 -24.72 -4.59 3.14
C GLU A 213 -23.46 -3.81 2.71
N THR A 214 -23.16 -2.78 3.48
CA THR A 214 -21.90 -2.02 3.44
C THR A 214 -20.92 -2.56 4.49
N ILE A 215 -19.64 -2.18 4.38
CA ILE A 215 -18.64 -2.49 5.43
C ILE A 215 -19.07 -1.86 6.77
N ASP A 216 -19.62 -0.65 6.73
CA ASP A 216 -20.14 0.02 7.92
C ASP A 216 -21.30 -0.76 8.54
N HIS A 217 -22.27 -1.18 7.71
CA HIS A 217 -23.35 -2.04 8.18
C HIS A 217 -22.82 -3.33 8.81
N PHE A 218 -21.93 -4.03 8.11
CA PHE A 218 -21.34 -5.27 8.59
C PHE A 218 -20.62 -5.08 9.93
N LEU A 219 -19.75 -4.08 10.05
CA LEU A 219 -18.91 -3.86 11.24
C LEU A 219 -19.60 -3.15 12.40
N ASN A 220 -20.67 -2.37 12.15
CA ASN A 220 -21.22 -1.46 13.17
C ASN A 220 -22.74 -1.52 13.40
N SER A 221 -23.56 -1.82 12.38
CA SER A 221 -25.02 -1.62 12.49
C SER A 221 -25.88 -2.86 12.29
N CYS A 222 -25.33 -3.93 11.73
CA CYS A 222 -26.04 -5.20 11.54
C CYS A 222 -26.38 -5.85 12.90
N ASN A 223 -27.66 -5.84 13.26
CA ASN A 223 -28.18 -6.40 14.52
C ASN A 223 -27.81 -7.89 14.75
N ALA A 224 -27.58 -8.65 13.69
CA ALA A 224 -27.15 -10.04 13.74
C ALA A 224 -25.77 -10.22 14.40
N TYR A 225 -24.99 -9.14 14.57
CA TYR A 225 -23.67 -9.14 15.19
C TYR A 225 -23.60 -8.34 16.49
N SER A 226 -24.72 -8.16 17.18
CA SER A 226 -24.80 -7.33 18.40
C SER A 226 -23.72 -7.67 19.45
N ASP A 227 -23.46 -8.96 19.69
CA ASP A 227 -22.39 -9.41 20.60
C ASP A 227 -20.99 -9.04 20.11
N GLU A 228 -20.70 -9.28 18.82
CA GLU A 228 -19.43 -8.92 18.21
C GLU A 228 -19.20 -7.40 18.16
N HIS A 229 -20.26 -6.63 17.88
CA HIS A 229 -20.22 -5.16 17.89
C HIS A 229 -19.94 -4.62 19.29
N ALA A 230 -20.53 -5.20 20.33
CA ALA A 230 -20.28 -4.81 21.71
C ALA A 230 -18.79 -5.01 22.08
N LYS A 231 -18.20 -6.15 21.66
CA LYS A 231 -16.77 -6.44 21.88
C LYS A 231 -15.87 -5.49 21.09
N LEU A 232 -16.14 -5.27 19.80
CA LEU A 232 -15.39 -4.31 18.99
C LEU A 232 -15.45 -2.91 19.60
N THR A 233 -16.64 -2.47 20.02
CA THR A 233 -16.87 -1.17 20.65
C THR A 233 -16.08 -1.03 21.95
N LEU A 234 -15.98 -2.09 22.76
CA LEU A 234 -15.19 -2.06 24.00
C LEU A 234 -13.70 -1.84 23.71
N ILE A 235 -13.16 -2.52 22.68
CA ILE A 235 -11.77 -2.37 22.28
C ILE A 235 -11.53 -0.98 21.67
N THR A 236 -12.38 -0.54 20.74
CA THR A 236 -12.19 0.75 20.05
C THR A 236 -12.28 1.94 20.99
N ARG A 237 -13.12 1.88 22.04
CA ARG A 237 -13.21 2.92 23.08
C ARG A 237 -11.91 3.17 23.85
N LYS A 238 -10.98 2.20 23.90
CA LYS A 238 -9.67 2.41 24.54
C LYS A 238 -8.81 3.43 23.78
N TYR A 239 -9.08 3.64 22.51
CA TYR A 239 -8.20 4.38 21.59
C TYR A 239 -8.90 5.55 20.90
N ILE A 240 -10.23 5.53 20.78
CA ILE A 240 -11.01 6.60 20.16
C ILE A 240 -11.67 7.45 21.25
N ASN A 241 -11.34 8.73 21.31
CA ASN A 241 -12.14 9.73 22.04
C ASN A 241 -13.53 9.81 21.38
N ALA A 242 -14.59 9.74 22.19
CA ALA A 242 -16.00 9.39 21.89
C ALA A 242 -16.75 10.04 20.69
N TYR A 243 -16.11 10.78 19.80
CA TYR A 243 -16.72 11.49 18.69
C TYR A 243 -15.92 11.34 17.38
N SER A 244 -16.15 10.27 16.63
CA SER A 244 -16.17 10.32 15.15
C SER A 244 -16.59 8.97 14.56
N ARG A 245 -17.00 9.03 13.29
CA ARG A 245 -17.39 7.97 12.35
C ARG A 245 -16.32 6.87 12.09
N THR A 246 -15.45 6.59 13.06
CA THR A 246 -14.12 6.00 12.85
C THR A 246 -13.94 4.57 13.32
N SER A 247 -14.95 3.84 13.81
CA SER A 247 -14.77 2.44 14.22
C SER A 247 -14.28 1.54 13.08
N VAL A 248 -14.75 1.76 11.84
CA VAL A 248 -14.25 1.08 10.62
C VAL A 248 -12.79 1.43 10.39
N LEU A 249 -12.46 2.73 10.35
CA LEU A 249 -11.09 3.18 10.11
C LEU A 249 -10.16 2.66 11.19
N PHE A 250 -10.55 2.74 12.45
CA PHE A 250 -9.81 2.25 13.60
C PHE A 250 -9.56 0.73 13.57
N ALA A 251 -10.57 -0.06 13.18
CA ALA A 251 -10.39 -1.51 13.00
C ALA A 251 -9.41 -1.85 11.87
N PHE A 252 -9.01 -0.90 11.04
CA PHE A 252 -8.05 -1.11 9.96
C PHE A 252 -6.77 -0.28 10.07
N ASN A 253 -6.68 0.62 11.06
CA ASN A 253 -5.69 1.70 11.08
C ASN A 253 -4.91 1.73 12.40
N GLU A 254 -3.60 1.59 12.29
CA GLU A 254 -2.66 1.66 13.40
C GLU A 254 -1.90 2.98 13.38
N VAL A 255 -2.16 3.79 14.40
CA VAL A 255 -1.05 4.33 15.18
C VAL A 255 -1.43 4.05 16.63
N ASN A 256 -0.77 3.07 17.27
CA ASN A 256 -0.86 2.75 18.71
C ASN A 256 -1.91 1.72 19.20
N VAL A 257 -2.41 0.80 18.38
CA VAL A 257 -3.21 -0.33 18.90
C VAL A 257 -2.29 -1.39 19.49
N ASP A 258 -2.59 -1.88 20.70
CA ASP A 258 -1.83 -2.97 21.30
C ASP A 258 -2.00 -4.27 20.49
N THR A 259 -0.94 -5.08 20.44
CA THR A 259 -0.91 -6.33 19.69
C THR A 259 -2.02 -7.28 20.16
N GLU A 260 -2.31 -7.35 21.46
CA GLU A 260 -3.37 -8.23 21.98
C GLU A 260 -4.77 -7.77 21.56
N ASP A 261 -5.01 -6.45 21.52
CA ASP A 261 -6.28 -5.90 21.05
C ASP A 261 -6.47 -6.14 19.53
N MET A 262 -5.42 -6.05 18.73
CA MET A 262 -5.50 -6.42 17.30
C MET A 262 -5.86 -7.90 17.09
N ILE A 263 -5.29 -8.78 17.91
CA ILE A 263 -5.58 -10.22 17.85
C ILE A 263 -7.05 -10.45 18.12
N GLU A 264 -7.60 -9.80 19.15
CA GLU A 264 -9.00 -9.93 19.50
C GLU A 264 -9.90 -9.35 18.39
N ILE A 265 -9.58 -8.18 17.84
CA ILE A 265 -10.27 -7.62 16.67
C ILE A 265 -10.28 -8.63 15.51
N SER A 266 -9.14 -9.27 15.23
CA SER A 266 -9.03 -10.24 14.14
C SER A 266 -9.90 -11.48 14.34
N LYS A 267 -10.02 -11.96 15.59
CA LYS A 267 -10.89 -13.09 15.94
C LYS A 267 -12.36 -12.71 15.80
N ILE A 268 -12.74 -11.51 16.23
CA ILE A 268 -14.12 -11.01 16.11
C ILE A 268 -14.51 -10.90 14.64
N ILE A 269 -13.69 -10.24 13.80
CA ILE A 269 -13.97 -10.10 12.36
C ILE A 269 -14.04 -11.46 11.67
N LEU A 270 -13.17 -12.41 12.06
CA LEU A 270 -13.23 -13.78 11.54
C LEU A 270 -14.54 -14.49 11.94
N SER A 271 -14.98 -14.35 13.19
CA SER A 271 -16.27 -14.89 13.67
C SER A 271 -17.43 -14.37 12.82
N MET A 272 -17.49 -13.04 12.63
CA MET A 272 -18.52 -12.40 11.83
C MET A 272 -18.51 -12.91 10.39
N THR A 273 -17.33 -12.97 9.77
CA THR A 273 -17.15 -13.48 8.40
C THR A 273 -17.63 -14.92 8.27
N ASN A 274 -17.29 -15.78 9.24
CA ASN A 274 -17.71 -17.18 9.25
C ASN A 274 -19.22 -17.33 9.42
N LYS A 275 -19.83 -16.56 10.33
CA LYS A 275 -21.29 -16.53 10.54
C LYS A 275 -22.02 -16.15 9.26
N ARG A 276 -21.55 -15.09 8.58
CA ARG A 276 -22.05 -14.70 7.26
C ARG A 276 -21.96 -15.83 6.22
N SER A 277 -20.79 -16.44 6.07
CA SER A 277 -20.57 -17.50 5.09
C SER A 277 -21.42 -18.75 5.34
N ARG A 278 -21.78 -19.04 6.60
CA ARG A 278 -22.73 -20.13 6.92
C ARG A 278 -24.15 -19.77 6.46
N MET A 279 -24.61 -18.57 6.78
CA MET A 279 -25.95 -18.10 6.41
C MET A 279 -26.13 -17.97 4.90
N MET A 280 -25.14 -17.43 4.19
CA MET A 280 -25.15 -17.36 2.73
C MET A 280 -25.27 -18.75 2.09
N ARG A 281 -24.60 -19.77 2.63
CA ARG A 281 -24.73 -21.15 2.13
C ARG A 281 -26.12 -21.73 2.38
N ALA A 282 -26.72 -21.47 3.53
CA ALA A 282 -28.09 -21.88 3.82
C ALA A 282 -29.10 -21.19 2.89
N TYR A 283 -28.92 -19.88 2.65
CA TYR A 283 -29.78 -19.12 1.75
C TYR A 283 -29.71 -19.63 0.30
N VAL A 284 -28.49 -19.80 -0.24
CA VAL A 284 -28.31 -20.30 -1.61
C VAL A 284 -28.84 -21.72 -1.77
N GLY A 285 -28.64 -22.59 -0.76
CA GLY A 285 -29.16 -23.95 -0.76
C GLY A 285 -30.69 -24.02 -0.83
N ASN A 286 -31.40 -23.08 -0.17
CA ASN A 286 -32.86 -23.03 -0.20
C ASN A 286 -33.42 -22.47 -1.53
N THR A 287 -32.68 -21.58 -2.20
CA THR A 287 -33.12 -20.98 -3.48
C THR A 287 -32.79 -21.82 -4.72
N GLY A 288 -31.92 -22.83 -4.60
CA GLY A 288 -31.40 -23.62 -5.73
C GLY A 288 -32.25 -24.82 -6.19
N CYS A 289 -33.49 -24.97 -5.72
CA CYS A 289 -34.39 -26.08 -6.06
C CYS A 289 -35.72 -25.62 -6.69
N SER A 290 -35.73 -24.50 -7.44
CA SER A 290 -36.90 -24.05 -8.22
C SER A 290 -36.59 -24.07 -9.71
#